data_AF-W9XBS0-F1
#
_entry.id   AF-W9XBS0-F1
#
_cell.length_a   1.000
_cell.length_b   1.000
_cell.length_c   1.000
_cell.angle_alpha   90.00
_cell.angle_beta   90.00
_cell.angle_gamma   90.00
#
_symmetry.space_group_name_H-M   'P 1'
#
loop_
_entity.id
_entity.type
_entity.pdbx_description
1 polymer ?
#
loop_
_entity_poly.entity_id
_entity_poly.type
_entity_poly.pdbx_seq_one_letter_code
_entity_poly.pdbx_strand_id
1 'polypeptide(L)'
;MPRTDISFQTSDGVTLRGWFFTPPTIAAGAKLPCVILTHGLSCIKEMGLDDVASKFVADLPLSCLVYDHRGFGASDTAAYAPRQEITTWLQANDMRDAVTYVQTREEVDRSKIALWGYSLAAAVSVYVAAIDRRVKAVVALGPGLDGAEICRRLAPPHVLNTAMQPLFELDRLARAEGKPPLTVPVVTKEPGGQSALPSPESISFFLPWVSNGSTWRNELTLRR
;
A
#
# COMPACT_ATOMS: atom_id res chain seq x y z
N MET A 1 17.97 -15.30 -7.23
CA MET A 1 17.78 -13.83 -7.25
C MET A 1 17.75 -13.39 -5.80
N PRO A 2 18.62 -12.46 -5.32
CA PRO A 2 18.76 -12.22 -3.89
C PRO A 2 17.63 -11.32 -3.40
N ARG A 3 16.42 -11.89 -3.35
CA ARG A 3 15.31 -11.41 -2.55
C ARG A 3 15.53 -11.91 -1.14
N THR A 4 15.46 -11.01 -0.16
CA THR A 4 15.50 -11.36 1.26
C THR A 4 14.24 -10.87 1.93
N ASP A 5 13.66 -11.70 2.80
CA ASP A 5 12.54 -11.26 3.64
C ASP A 5 13.05 -10.28 4.68
N ILE A 6 12.31 -9.18 4.86
CA ILE A 6 12.66 -8.13 5.81
C ILE A 6 11.49 -7.80 6.71
N SER A 7 11.81 -7.20 7.85
CA SER A 7 10.85 -6.50 8.68
C SER A 7 11.49 -5.27 9.29
N PHE A 8 10.69 -4.23 9.51
CA PHE A 8 11.12 -3.03 10.20
C PHE A 8 9.97 -2.46 11.03
N GLN A 9 10.33 -1.75 12.09
CA GLN A 9 9.37 -1.12 13.00
C GLN A 9 9.10 0.31 12.55
N THR A 10 7.83 0.68 12.53
CA THR A 10 7.40 2.07 12.40
C THR A 10 7.68 2.83 13.71
N SER A 11 7.69 4.15 13.62
CA SER A 11 7.88 5.04 14.76
C SER A 11 6.83 4.87 15.88
N ASP A 12 5.65 4.37 15.54
CA ASP A 12 4.56 4.03 16.48
C ASP A 12 4.47 2.53 16.84
N GLY A 13 5.49 1.73 16.50
CA GLY A 13 5.66 0.35 16.99
C GLY A 13 4.97 -0.75 16.18
N VAL A 14 4.53 -0.47 14.95
CA VAL A 14 3.96 -1.48 14.04
C VAL A 14 5.08 -2.14 13.25
N THR A 15 5.10 -3.47 13.19
CA THR A 15 6.04 -4.18 12.29
C THR A 15 5.49 -4.22 10.88
N LEU A 16 6.22 -3.63 9.93
CA LEU A 16 5.98 -3.81 8.51
C LEU A 16 6.88 -4.90 7.95
N ARG A 17 6.32 -5.75 7.09
CA ARG A 17 7.02 -6.90 6.50
C ARG A 17 7.04 -6.79 4.99
N GLY A 18 8.10 -7.32 4.41
CA GLY A 18 8.35 -7.11 3.00
C GLY A 18 9.56 -7.88 2.49
N TRP A 19 10.08 -7.39 1.38
CA TRP A 19 11.22 -7.95 0.69
C TRP A 19 12.24 -6.86 0.36
N PHE A 20 13.51 -7.22 0.40
CA PHE A 20 14.58 -6.40 -0.12
C PHE A 20 15.28 -7.13 -1.27
N PHE A 21 15.46 -6.43 -2.38
CA PHE A 21 16.07 -6.94 -3.59
C PHE A 21 17.35 -6.19 -3.89
N THR A 22 18.36 -6.93 -4.33
CA THR A 22 19.60 -6.37 -4.86
C THR A 22 19.96 -6.99 -6.21
N PRO A 23 20.84 -6.33 -7.00
CA PRO A 23 21.36 -6.93 -8.21
C PRO A 23 22.13 -8.23 -7.90
N PRO A 24 22.21 -9.18 -8.84
CA PRO A 24 22.90 -10.46 -8.62
C PRO A 24 24.37 -10.31 -8.20
N THR A 25 25.02 -9.24 -8.67
CA THR A 25 26.41 -8.92 -8.37
C THR A 25 26.50 -7.48 -7.90
N ILE A 26 27.00 -7.29 -6.68
CA ILE A 26 27.29 -5.97 -6.11
C ILE A 26 28.80 -5.92 -5.88
N ALA A 27 29.47 -4.89 -6.39
CA ALA A 27 30.90 -4.70 -6.09
C ALA A 27 31.10 -4.48 -4.59
N ALA A 28 32.18 -5.02 -4.03
CA ALA A 28 32.45 -4.88 -2.60
C ALA A 28 32.50 -3.40 -2.18
N GLY A 29 31.73 -3.05 -1.14
CA GLY A 29 31.63 -1.67 -0.64
C GLY A 29 30.78 -0.73 -1.51
N ALA A 30 30.18 -1.20 -2.61
CA ALA A 30 29.30 -0.37 -3.42
C ALA A 30 28.00 -0.06 -2.66
N LYS A 31 27.56 1.20 -2.76
CA LYS A 31 26.29 1.67 -2.25
C LYS A 31 25.35 1.98 -3.41
N LEU A 32 24.19 1.36 -3.39
CA LEU A 32 23.19 1.42 -4.46
C LEU A 32 22.13 2.47 -4.14
N PRO A 33 21.61 3.20 -5.16
CA PRO A 33 20.32 3.85 -5.04
C PRO A 33 19.26 2.85 -4.57
N CYS A 34 18.24 3.32 -3.86
CA CYS A 34 17.14 2.48 -3.41
C CYS A 34 15.80 3.03 -3.89
N VAL A 35 14.98 2.16 -4.48
CA VAL A 35 13.59 2.45 -4.84
C VAL A 35 12.69 1.72 -3.86
N ILE A 36 11.78 2.45 -3.21
CA ILE A 36 10.75 1.87 -2.34
C ILE A 36 9.48 1.71 -3.17
N LEU A 37 9.04 0.48 -3.42
CA LEU A 37 7.84 0.14 -4.17
C LEU A 37 6.69 -0.14 -3.20
N THR A 38 5.58 0.55 -3.40
CA THR A 38 4.43 0.48 -2.50
C THR A 38 3.12 0.24 -3.26
N HIS A 39 2.32 -0.70 -2.76
CA HIS A 39 1.11 -1.18 -3.41
C HIS A 39 -0.07 -0.22 -3.20
N GLY A 40 -1.07 -0.31 -4.10
CA GLY A 40 -2.26 0.53 -4.04
C GLY A 40 -3.30 0.08 -3.01
N LEU A 41 -4.50 0.66 -3.14
CA LEU A 41 -5.68 0.35 -2.34
C LEU A 41 -5.91 -1.17 -2.23
N SER A 42 -6.03 -1.70 -1.02
CA SER A 42 -6.30 -3.12 -0.70
C SER A 42 -5.25 -4.15 -1.14
N CYS A 43 -4.37 -3.83 -2.09
CA CYS A 43 -3.34 -4.74 -2.57
C CYS A 43 -2.44 -5.27 -1.46
N ILE A 44 -1.67 -6.30 -1.80
CA ILE A 44 -0.51 -6.80 -1.02
C ILE A 44 0.70 -6.87 -1.96
N LYS A 45 1.91 -6.93 -1.40
CA LYS A 45 3.17 -6.94 -2.17
C LYS A 45 3.29 -8.09 -3.17
N GLU A 46 2.64 -9.22 -2.91
CA GLU A 46 2.57 -10.39 -3.81
C GLU A 46 1.86 -10.08 -5.13
N MET A 47 1.11 -8.98 -5.22
CA MET A 47 0.34 -8.60 -6.41
C MET A 47 1.19 -7.85 -7.44
N GLY A 48 2.31 -8.45 -7.84
CA GLY A 48 3.17 -8.01 -8.95
C GLY A 48 4.34 -7.08 -8.58
N LEU A 49 4.49 -6.68 -7.32
CA LEU A 49 5.64 -5.84 -6.94
C LEU A 49 6.95 -6.62 -6.90
N ASP A 50 6.91 -7.94 -6.71
CA ASP A 50 8.07 -8.82 -6.84
C ASP A 50 8.60 -8.86 -8.28
N ASP A 51 7.71 -8.92 -9.28
CA ASP A 51 8.08 -8.86 -10.69
C ASP A 51 8.73 -7.52 -11.05
N VAL A 52 8.13 -6.41 -10.61
CA VAL A 52 8.69 -5.07 -10.85
C VAL A 52 10.05 -4.90 -10.18
N ALA A 53 10.17 -5.27 -8.91
CA ALA A 53 11.43 -5.17 -8.17
C ALA A 53 12.51 -6.07 -8.79
N SER A 54 12.16 -7.30 -9.18
CA SER A 54 13.08 -8.24 -9.83
C SER A 54 13.58 -7.71 -11.17
N LYS A 55 12.70 -7.11 -11.98
CA LYS A 55 13.09 -6.50 -13.26
C LYS A 55 14.03 -5.32 -13.04
N PHE A 56 13.72 -4.45 -12.07
CA PHE A 56 14.56 -3.29 -11.78
C PHE A 56 15.97 -3.68 -11.36
N VAL A 57 16.13 -4.62 -10.42
CA VAL A 57 17.46 -5.03 -9.96
C VAL A 57 18.22 -5.90 -10.96
N ALA A 58 17.52 -6.49 -11.94
CA ALA A 58 18.16 -7.23 -13.03
C ALA A 58 18.75 -6.29 -14.08
N ASP A 59 18.08 -5.18 -14.38
CA ASP A 59 18.49 -4.27 -15.45
C ASP A 59 19.33 -3.08 -14.96
N LEU A 60 19.17 -2.69 -13.69
CA LEU A 60 19.69 -1.43 -13.16
C LEU A 60 20.57 -1.68 -11.91
N PRO A 61 21.62 -0.88 -11.71
CA PRO A 61 22.46 -0.95 -10.51
C PRO A 61 21.78 -0.23 -9.33
N LEU A 62 20.62 -0.71 -8.92
CA LEU A 62 19.85 -0.18 -7.78
C LEU A 62 19.29 -1.32 -6.92
N SER A 63 18.88 -0.99 -5.70
CA SER A 63 18.18 -1.88 -4.78
C SER A 63 16.70 -1.52 -4.69
N CYS A 64 15.86 -2.49 -4.34
CA CYS A 64 14.43 -2.28 -4.17
C CYS A 64 13.96 -2.73 -2.79
N LEU A 65 13.20 -1.89 -2.10
CA LEU A 65 12.39 -2.28 -0.94
C LEU A 65 10.94 -2.43 -1.40
N VAL A 66 10.31 -3.54 -1.04
CA VAL A 66 8.87 -3.77 -1.19
C VAL A 66 8.31 -4.10 0.18
N TYR A 67 7.16 -3.54 0.57
CA TYR A 67 6.53 -3.88 1.85
C TYR A 67 5.00 -3.83 1.76
N ASP A 68 4.34 -4.54 2.67
CA ASP A 68 2.89 -4.43 2.87
C ASP A 68 2.57 -3.25 3.80
N HIS A 69 1.57 -2.44 3.46
CA HIS A 69 1.04 -1.44 4.39
C HIS A 69 0.60 -2.06 5.72
N ARG A 70 0.64 -1.27 6.81
CA ARG A 70 0.09 -1.68 8.11
C ARG A 70 -1.32 -2.27 7.97
N GLY A 71 -1.56 -3.42 8.59
CA GLY A 71 -2.84 -4.13 8.52
C GLY A 71 -3.11 -4.92 7.22
N PHE A 72 -2.23 -4.85 6.23
CA PHE A 72 -2.30 -5.60 4.97
C PHE A 72 -1.24 -6.69 4.88
N GLY A 73 -1.51 -7.72 4.07
CA GLY A 73 -0.60 -8.84 3.81
C GLY A 73 0.06 -9.39 5.08
N ALA A 74 1.39 -9.42 5.09
CA ALA A 74 2.20 -9.92 6.19
C ALA A 74 2.48 -8.89 7.31
N SER A 75 2.12 -7.61 7.11
CA SER A 75 2.38 -6.56 8.10
C SER A 75 1.41 -6.61 9.27
N ASP A 76 1.87 -6.13 10.43
CA ASP A 76 1.07 -6.06 11.65
C ASP A 76 0.07 -4.90 11.63
N THR A 77 -0.81 -4.90 12.63
CA THR A 77 -1.67 -3.76 12.98
C THR A 77 -1.11 -3.09 14.23
N ALA A 78 -1.44 -1.82 14.46
CA ALA A 78 -1.28 -1.23 15.78
C ALA A 78 -2.20 -1.95 16.79
N ALA A 79 -1.88 -1.86 18.08
CA ALA A 79 -2.74 -2.43 19.11
C ALA A 79 -4.18 -1.89 18.95
N TYR A 80 -5.16 -2.80 18.95
CA TYR A 80 -6.59 -2.50 18.77
C TYR A 80 -6.99 -1.89 17.43
N ALA A 81 -6.08 -1.76 16.47
CA ALA A 81 -6.42 -1.36 15.12
C ALA A 81 -6.91 -2.57 14.29
N PRO A 82 -7.94 -2.39 13.45
CA PRO A 82 -8.41 -3.47 12.59
C PRO A 82 -7.45 -3.73 11.42
N ARG A 83 -7.55 -4.93 10.83
CA ARG A 83 -6.96 -5.21 9.51
C ARG A 83 -7.80 -4.56 8.42
N GLN A 84 -7.22 -4.44 7.22
CA GLN A 84 -7.89 -3.90 6.03
C GLN A 84 -8.39 -2.46 6.18
N GLU A 85 -7.74 -1.67 7.03
CA GLU A 85 -8.08 -0.28 7.26
C GLU A 85 -7.07 0.64 6.59
N ILE A 86 -7.58 1.52 5.73
CA ILE A 86 -6.76 2.49 5.03
C ILE A 86 -6.78 3.78 5.83
N THR A 87 -5.59 4.29 6.11
CA THR A 87 -5.42 5.51 6.88
C THR A 87 -4.19 6.22 6.33
N THR A 88 -4.41 7.08 5.35
CA THR A 88 -3.37 7.59 4.43
C THR A 88 -2.26 8.38 5.13
N TRP A 89 -2.58 9.17 6.16
CA TRP A 89 -1.58 9.84 6.98
C TRP A 89 -0.66 8.87 7.75
N LEU A 90 -1.17 7.74 8.25
CA LEU A 90 -0.36 6.70 8.88
C LEU A 90 0.48 5.96 7.84
N GLN A 91 -0.10 5.63 6.68
CA GLN A 91 0.64 5.02 5.56
C GLN A 91 1.74 5.95 5.00
N ALA A 92 1.54 7.27 5.04
CA ALA A 92 2.57 8.25 4.71
C ALA A 92 3.70 8.26 5.74
N ASN A 93 3.38 8.17 7.03
CA ASN A 93 4.38 8.05 8.08
C ASN A 93 5.14 6.71 7.97
N ASP A 94 4.45 5.60 7.69
CA ASP A 94 5.06 4.30 7.41
C ASP A 94 6.06 4.37 6.26
N MET A 95 5.71 5.06 5.20
CA MET A 95 6.58 5.23 4.04
C MET A 95 7.82 6.06 4.39
N ARG A 96 7.71 7.06 5.27
CA ARG A 96 8.86 7.81 5.82
C ARG A 96 9.71 6.94 6.74
N ASP A 97 9.11 6.03 7.48
CA ASP A 97 9.81 5.04 8.29
C ASP A 97 10.51 3.99 7.41
N ALA A 98 9.93 3.62 6.27
CA ALA A 98 10.58 2.80 5.24
C ALA A 98 11.80 3.52 4.66
N VAL A 99 11.72 4.84 4.40
CA VAL A 99 12.88 5.66 4.03
C VAL A 99 13.95 5.64 5.12
N THR A 100 13.58 5.74 6.40
CA THR A 100 14.51 5.61 7.52
C THR A 100 15.17 4.23 7.54
N TYR A 101 14.38 3.17 7.39
CA TYR A 101 14.87 1.79 7.40
C TYR A 101 15.88 1.53 6.28
N VAL A 102 15.61 1.94 5.03
CA VAL A 102 16.60 1.72 3.95
C VAL A 102 17.89 2.50 4.20
N GLN A 103 17.86 3.62 4.93
CA GLN A 103 19.08 4.34 5.31
C GLN A 103 19.94 3.54 6.30
N THR A 104 19.38 2.61 7.08
CA THR A 104 20.18 1.80 8.01
C THR A 104 20.95 0.67 7.33
N ARG A 105 20.64 0.37 6.05
CA ARG A 105 21.29 -0.69 5.28
C ARG A 105 22.64 -0.23 4.74
N GLU A 106 23.64 -1.11 4.80
CA GLU A 106 25.02 -0.79 4.42
C GLU A 106 25.19 -0.63 2.91
N GLU A 107 24.44 -1.44 2.15
CA GLU A 107 24.42 -1.48 0.69
C GLU A 107 23.62 -0.35 0.05
N VAL A 108 22.96 0.52 0.84
CA VAL A 108 22.13 1.63 0.33
C VAL A 108 22.88 2.96 0.41
N ASP A 109 22.90 3.69 -0.71
CA ASP A 109 23.30 5.09 -0.75
C ASP A 109 22.16 5.96 -0.19
N ARG A 110 22.32 6.37 1.08
CA ARG A 110 21.35 7.20 1.82
C ARG A 110 20.99 8.51 1.12
N SER A 111 21.82 8.97 0.17
CA SER A 111 21.58 10.19 -0.59
C SER A 111 20.72 9.99 -1.84
N LYS A 112 20.40 8.73 -2.21
CA LYS A 112 19.72 8.36 -3.47
C LYS A 112 18.54 7.41 -3.22
N ILE A 113 17.52 7.92 -2.54
CA ILE A 113 16.28 7.17 -2.25
C ILE A 113 15.15 7.73 -3.11
N ALA A 114 14.46 6.86 -3.82
CA ALA A 114 13.29 7.18 -4.64
C ALA A 114 12.06 6.40 -4.16
N LEU A 115 10.89 6.96 -4.40
CA LEU A 115 9.62 6.31 -4.14
C LEU A 115 8.97 5.91 -5.46
N TRP A 116 8.45 4.70 -5.52
CA TRP A 116 7.61 4.20 -6.59
C TRP A 116 6.27 3.82 -5.97
N GLY A 117 5.18 4.40 -6.46
CA GLY A 117 3.85 4.14 -5.93
C GLY A 117 2.86 3.82 -7.04
N TYR A 118 2.00 2.85 -6.78
CA TYR A 118 0.86 2.53 -7.62
C TYR A 118 -0.45 3.01 -7.01
N SER A 119 -1.31 3.65 -7.80
CA SER A 119 -2.66 4.07 -7.40
C SER A 119 -2.64 4.96 -6.14
N LEU A 120 -3.29 4.55 -5.04
CA LEU A 120 -3.28 5.26 -3.76
C LEU A 120 -1.86 5.55 -3.27
N ALA A 121 -0.95 4.58 -3.36
CA ALA A 121 0.43 4.77 -2.91
C ALA A 121 1.19 5.77 -3.78
N ALA A 122 0.80 6.00 -5.04
CA ALA A 122 1.39 7.05 -5.85
C ALA A 122 1.06 8.46 -5.29
N ALA A 123 -0.17 8.67 -4.82
CA ALA A 123 -0.57 9.91 -4.15
C ALA A 123 0.18 10.08 -2.81
N VAL A 124 0.31 9.00 -2.03
CA VAL A 124 1.11 8.99 -0.79
C VAL A 124 2.58 9.30 -1.09
N SER A 125 3.17 8.73 -2.13
CA SER A 125 4.56 9.01 -2.52
C SER A 125 4.79 10.47 -2.89
N VAL A 126 3.86 11.09 -3.63
CA VAL A 126 3.92 12.52 -3.95
C VAL A 126 3.84 13.37 -2.69
N TYR A 127 2.90 13.06 -1.79
CA TYR A 127 2.77 13.75 -0.50
C TYR A 127 4.03 13.62 0.35
N VAL A 128 4.57 12.40 0.49
CA VAL A 128 5.79 12.15 1.27
C VAL A 128 6.98 12.89 0.69
N ALA A 129 7.16 12.90 -0.63
CA ALA A 129 8.24 13.65 -1.27
C ALA A 129 8.16 15.17 -1.04
N ALA A 130 6.94 15.71 -0.84
CA ALA A 130 6.77 17.12 -0.50
C ALA A 130 7.24 17.45 0.92
N ILE A 131 7.13 16.51 1.86
CA ILE A 131 7.44 16.74 3.29
C ILE A 131 8.73 16.08 3.78
N ASP A 132 9.32 15.16 3.02
CA ASP A 132 10.52 14.42 3.39
C ASP A 132 11.65 14.61 2.37
N ARG A 133 12.59 15.51 2.70
CA ARG A 133 13.72 15.89 1.83
C ARG A 133 14.71 14.76 1.55
N ARG A 134 14.59 13.62 2.23
CA ARG A 134 15.43 12.42 1.97
C ARG A 134 15.04 11.75 0.65
N VAL A 135 13.79 11.90 0.21
CA VAL A 135 13.30 11.41 -1.09
C VAL A 135 13.82 12.30 -2.22
N LYS A 136 14.39 11.68 -3.25
CA LYS A 136 15.04 12.38 -4.38
C LYS A 136 14.31 12.26 -5.70
N ALA A 137 13.45 11.26 -5.84
CA ALA A 137 12.62 11.07 -7.01
C ALA A 137 11.32 10.33 -6.64
N VAL A 138 10.28 10.56 -7.44
CA VAL A 138 9.00 9.84 -7.35
C VAL A 138 8.62 9.32 -8.73
N VAL A 139 8.25 8.05 -8.78
CA VAL A 139 7.54 7.43 -9.92
C VAL A 139 6.11 7.16 -9.47
N ALA A 140 5.16 7.91 -10.01
CA ALA A 140 3.74 7.84 -9.67
C ALA A 140 2.97 7.16 -10.81
N LEU A 141 2.47 5.94 -10.58
CA LEU A 141 1.69 5.20 -11.56
C LEU A 141 0.19 5.28 -11.24
N GLY A 142 -0.58 5.88 -12.16
CA GLY A 142 -2.03 6.05 -12.03
C GLY A 142 -2.48 6.72 -10.74
N PRO A 143 -1.95 7.91 -10.39
CA PRO A 143 -2.07 8.43 -9.02
C PRO A 143 -3.47 8.85 -8.63
N GLY A 144 -3.93 8.33 -7.49
CA GLY A 144 -5.22 8.68 -6.89
C GLY A 144 -5.19 9.99 -6.10
N LEU A 145 -4.91 11.12 -6.76
CA LEU A 145 -4.61 12.40 -6.10
C LEU A 145 -5.82 13.06 -5.40
N ASP A 146 -7.03 12.85 -5.91
CA ASP A 146 -8.27 13.37 -5.31
C ASP A 146 -9.26 12.22 -5.08
N GLY A 147 -9.29 11.72 -3.85
CA GLY A 147 -10.20 10.64 -3.45
C GLY A 147 -11.68 11.01 -3.60
N ALA A 148 -12.06 12.27 -3.39
CA ALA A 148 -13.44 12.71 -3.52
C ALA A 148 -13.88 12.74 -5.00
N GLU A 149 -13.00 13.19 -5.90
CA GLU A 149 -13.25 13.11 -7.35
C GLU A 149 -13.30 11.66 -7.84
N ILE A 150 -12.42 10.79 -7.35
CA ILE A 150 -12.44 9.35 -7.69
C ILE A 150 -13.76 8.72 -7.26
N CYS A 151 -14.21 8.94 -6.03
CA CYS A 151 -15.51 8.45 -5.56
C CYS A 151 -16.67 9.00 -6.41
N ARG A 152 -16.65 10.30 -6.77
CA ARG A 152 -17.65 10.93 -7.65
C ARG A 152 -17.72 10.30 -9.05
N ARG A 153 -16.61 9.77 -9.55
CA ARG A 153 -16.57 9.06 -10.85
C ARG A 153 -16.99 7.60 -10.75
N LEU A 154 -16.79 6.96 -9.60
CA LEU A 154 -17.10 5.54 -9.39
C LEU A 154 -18.56 5.28 -9.02
N ALA A 155 -19.24 6.26 -8.43
CA ALA A 155 -20.61 6.09 -7.97
C ALA A 155 -21.50 7.31 -8.28
N PRO A 156 -22.77 7.09 -8.67
CA PRO A 156 -23.73 8.19 -8.82
C PRO A 156 -23.88 9.00 -7.51
N PRO A 157 -24.16 10.32 -7.59
CA PRO A 157 -24.28 11.17 -6.41
C PRO A 157 -25.27 10.68 -5.35
N HIS A 158 -26.38 10.04 -5.78
CA HIS A 158 -27.34 9.47 -4.85
C HIS A 158 -26.73 8.31 -4.05
N VAL A 159 -26.00 7.38 -4.67
CA VAL A 159 -25.31 6.29 -3.96
C VAL A 159 -24.31 6.84 -2.94
N LEU A 160 -23.53 7.86 -3.30
CA LEU A 160 -22.57 8.48 -2.38
C LEU A 160 -23.26 9.14 -1.17
N ASN A 161 -24.32 9.90 -1.41
CA ASN A 161 -24.97 10.71 -0.37
C ASN A 161 -25.97 9.91 0.47
N THR A 162 -26.72 8.97 -0.13
CA THR A 162 -27.80 8.25 0.55
C THR A 162 -27.41 6.87 1.05
N ALA A 163 -26.36 6.24 0.50
CA ALA A 163 -25.88 4.95 0.97
C ALA A 163 -24.56 5.08 1.75
N MET A 164 -23.53 5.72 1.18
CA MET A 164 -22.20 5.70 1.80
C MET A 164 -22.04 6.61 3.01
N GLN A 165 -22.54 7.85 2.98
CA GLN A 165 -22.42 8.77 4.13
C GLN A 165 -23.09 8.22 5.41
N PRO A 166 -24.34 7.73 5.38
CA PRO A 166 -24.96 7.14 6.57
C PRO A 166 -24.23 5.90 7.08
N LEU A 167 -23.64 5.09 6.19
CA LEU A 167 -22.85 3.93 6.59
C LEU A 167 -21.58 4.31 7.34
N PHE A 168 -20.90 5.39 6.96
CA PHE A 168 -19.73 5.89 7.72
C PHE A 168 -20.14 6.39 9.12
N GLU A 169 -21.28 7.08 9.22
CA GLU A 169 -21.79 7.53 10.52
C GLU A 169 -22.20 6.35 11.41
N LEU A 170 -22.92 5.38 10.85
CA LEU A 170 -23.32 4.15 11.53
C LEU A 170 -22.11 3.36 12.03
N ASP A 171 -21.09 3.18 11.18
CA ASP A 171 -19.84 2.52 11.55
C ASP A 171 -19.15 3.24 12.72
N ARG A 172 -19.10 4.57 12.67
CA ARG A 172 -18.47 5.37 13.73
C ARG A 172 -19.17 5.20 15.07
N LEU A 173 -20.50 5.22 15.08
CA LEU A 173 -21.30 4.98 16.29
C LEU A 173 -21.13 3.54 16.79
N ALA A 174 -21.18 2.55 15.89
CA ALA A 174 -21.00 1.14 16.24
C ALA A 174 -19.63 0.89 16.89
N ARG A 175 -18.56 1.46 16.34
CA ARG A 175 -17.21 1.35 16.92
C ARG A 175 -17.11 2.02 18.29
N ALA A 176 -17.79 3.15 18.50
CA ALA A 176 -17.85 3.81 19.80
C ALA A 176 -18.52 2.94 20.88
N GLU A 177 -19.42 2.03 20.47
CA GLU A 177 -20.04 1.01 21.32
C GLU A 177 -19.19 -0.26 21.47
N GLY A 178 -17.99 -0.31 20.89
CA GLY A 178 -17.09 -1.47 20.94
C GLY A 178 -17.39 -2.56 19.91
N LYS A 179 -18.26 -2.30 18.93
CA LYS A 179 -18.51 -3.24 17.82
C LYS A 179 -17.34 -3.25 16.83
N PRO A 180 -17.11 -4.36 16.11
CA PRO A 180 -16.09 -4.39 15.06
C PRO A 180 -16.44 -3.41 13.92
N PRO A 181 -15.44 -2.94 13.16
CA PRO A 181 -15.66 -2.13 11.97
C PRO A 181 -16.62 -2.79 10.98
N LEU A 182 -17.51 -1.98 10.40
CA LEU A 182 -18.21 -2.35 9.18
C LEU A 182 -17.19 -2.45 8.04
N THR A 183 -17.38 -3.46 7.21
CA THR A 183 -16.55 -3.70 6.03
C THR A 183 -17.38 -3.72 4.76
N VAL A 184 -16.74 -3.42 3.64
CA VAL A 184 -17.27 -3.59 2.29
C VAL A 184 -16.32 -4.44 1.46
N PRO A 185 -16.82 -5.23 0.50
CA PRO A 185 -15.94 -5.99 -0.38
C PRO A 185 -15.13 -5.04 -1.26
N VAL A 186 -13.90 -5.43 -1.57
CA VAL A 186 -13.04 -4.67 -2.51
C VAL A 186 -13.63 -4.80 -3.91
N VAL A 187 -14.02 -6.01 -4.29
CA VAL A 187 -14.69 -6.34 -5.55
C VAL A 187 -15.85 -7.31 -5.30
N THR A 188 -16.88 -7.28 -6.14
CA THR A 188 -17.95 -8.28 -6.12
C THR A 188 -18.40 -8.65 -7.53
N LYS A 189 -18.80 -9.91 -7.72
CA LYS A 189 -19.44 -10.42 -8.94
C LYS A 189 -20.96 -10.36 -8.88
N GLU A 190 -21.52 -10.04 -7.72
CA GLU A 190 -22.96 -10.02 -7.52
C GLU A 190 -23.58 -8.88 -8.34
N PRO A 191 -24.57 -9.17 -9.21
CA PRO A 191 -25.27 -8.13 -9.96
C PRO A 191 -25.89 -7.10 -9.02
N GLY A 192 -25.54 -5.82 -9.18
CA GLY A 192 -25.98 -4.74 -8.30
C GLY A 192 -25.31 -4.71 -6.93
N GLY A 193 -24.34 -5.60 -6.67
CA GLY A 193 -23.55 -5.61 -5.44
C GLY A 193 -22.64 -4.38 -5.35
N GLN A 194 -22.56 -3.78 -4.17
CA GLN A 194 -21.70 -2.62 -3.91
C GLN A 194 -20.32 -3.08 -3.45
N SER A 195 -19.27 -2.49 -4.01
CA SER A 195 -17.88 -2.74 -3.64
C SER A 195 -17.03 -1.49 -3.79
N ALA A 196 -15.82 -1.49 -3.21
CA ALA A 196 -14.92 -0.35 -3.29
C ALA A 196 -14.41 -0.09 -4.72
N LEU A 197 -14.21 -1.14 -5.52
CA LEU A 197 -13.68 -1.10 -6.87
C LEU A 197 -14.59 -1.91 -7.83
N PRO A 198 -15.71 -1.32 -8.29
CA PRO A 198 -16.73 -2.06 -9.04
C PRO A 198 -16.39 -2.31 -10.52
N SER A 199 -15.22 -1.88 -11.01
CA SER A 199 -14.89 -1.99 -12.44
C SER A 199 -14.62 -3.45 -12.86
N PRO A 200 -14.95 -3.84 -14.11
CA PRO A 200 -14.62 -5.18 -14.63
C PRO A 200 -13.13 -5.52 -14.53
N GLU A 201 -12.26 -4.54 -14.74
CA GLU A 201 -10.80 -4.70 -14.65
C GLU A 201 -10.37 -5.01 -13.20
N SER A 202 -10.96 -4.31 -12.23
CA SER A 202 -10.71 -4.54 -10.81
C SER A 202 -11.16 -5.94 -10.40
N ILE A 203 -12.36 -6.34 -10.82
CA ILE A 203 -12.90 -7.68 -10.59
C ILE A 203 -11.98 -8.75 -11.18
N SER A 204 -11.52 -8.55 -12.42
CA SER A 204 -10.60 -9.48 -13.09
C SER A 204 -9.23 -9.56 -12.40
N PHE A 205 -8.74 -8.44 -11.86
CA PHE A 205 -7.46 -8.40 -11.17
C PHE A 205 -7.51 -9.04 -9.77
N PHE A 206 -8.50 -8.70 -8.96
CA PHE A 206 -8.54 -9.07 -7.54
C PHE A 206 -9.09 -10.48 -7.28
N LEU A 207 -10.10 -10.94 -8.02
CA LEU A 207 -10.76 -12.21 -7.70
C LEU A 207 -9.85 -13.45 -7.77
N PRO A 208 -8.88 -13.57 -8.70
CA PRO A 208 -7.96 -14.70 -8.70
C PRO A 208 -7.23 -14.89 -7.36
N TRP A 209 -7.00 -13.80 -6.61
CA TRP A 209 -6.31 -13.81 -5.32
C TRP A 209 -7.13 -14.41 -4.18
N VAL A 210 -8.45 -14.46 -4.31
CA VAL A 210 -9.30 -15.18 -3.34
C VAL A 210 -9.06 -16.69 -3.44
N SER A 211 -8.88 -17.20 -4.67
CA SER A 211 -8.84 -18.64 -4.96
C SER A 211 -7.43 -19.24 -5.00
N ASN A 212 -6.37 -18.43 -5.03
CA ASN A 212 -5.00 -18.90 -5.24
C ASN A 212 -4.20 -19.17 -3.95
N GLY A 213 -4.87 -19.20 -2.79
CA GLY A 213 -4.23 -19.43 -1.50
C GLY A 213 -3.43 -18.24 -0.97
N SER A 214 -3.58 -17.04 -1.55
CA SER A 214 -2.96 -15.83 -1.02
C SER A 214 -3.54 -15.42 0.33
N THR A 215 -2.82 -14.53 1.02
CA THR A 215 -3.26 -13.93 2.28
C THR A 215 -4.16 -12.69 2.08
N TRP A 216 -4.44 -12.34 0.82
CA TRP A 216 -5.28 -11.18 0.50
C TRP A 216 -6.72 -11.40 0.96
N ARG A 217 -7.36 -10.33 1.40
CA ARG A 217 -8.75 -10.35 1.89
C ARG A 217 -9.59 -9.42 1.02
N ASN A 218 -10.72 -9.93 0.53
CA ASN A 218 -11.67 -9.14 -0.23
C ASN A 218 -12.57 -8.30 0.68
N GLU A 219 -11.98 -7.45 1.51
CA GLU A 219 -12.70 -6.56 2.43
C GLU A 219 -11.88 -5.29 2.69
N LEU A 220 -12.56 -4.19 2.97
CA LEU A 220 -12.00 -2.95 3.49
C LEU A 220 -12.90 -2.40 4.59
N THR A 221 -12.32 -1.83 5.64
CA THR A 221 -13.12 -1.14 6.66
C THR A 221 -13.69 0.17 6.10
N LEU A 222 -14.88 0.55 6.59
CA LEU A 222 -15.50 1.82 6.28
C LEU A 222 -14.90 2.93 7.16
N ARG A 223 -13.69 3.40 6.86
CA ARG A 223 -13.07 4.54 7.56
C ARG A 223 -12.85 5.71 6.60
N ARG A 224 -13.35 6.88 6.99
CA ARG A 224 -13.11 8.16 6.30
C ARG A 224 -12.05 8.98 7.03
#